data_AF-A0A3D1ACU9-F1
#
_entry.id   AF-A0A3D1ACU9-F1
#
_cell.length_a   1.000
_cell.length_b   1.000
_cell.length_c   1.000
_cell.angle_alpha   90.00
_cell.angle_beta   90.00
_cell.angle_gamma   90.00
#
_symmetry.space_group_name_H-M   'P 1'
#
loop_
_entity.id
_entity.type
_entity.pdbx_description
1 polymer ?
#
loop_
_entity_poly.entity_id
_entity_poly.type
_entity_poly.pdbx_seq_one_letter_code
_entity_poly.pdbx_strand_id
1 'polypeptide(L)' 'MKVRSEILEKIRTSTEIRRELARQLDVSDASIARYIRNNEENGDFTKVIAIKVISNKLNIPEDSVLE' A
#
# COMPACT_ATOMS: atom_id res chain seq x y z
N MET A 1 -4.27 13.15 1.34
CA MET A 1 -3.01 12.36 1.47
C MET A 1 -3.02 11.21 0.49
N LYS A 2 -1.88 10.88 -0.12
CA LYS A 2 -1.73 9.74 -1.05
C LYS A 2 -0.49 8.93 -0.74
N VAL A 3 -0.40 7.71 -1.27
CA VAL A 3 0.85 6.94 -1.21
C VAL A 3 1.81 7.52 -2.24
N ARG A 4 3.07 7.68 -1.83
CA ARG A 4 4.11 8.16 -2.74
C ARG A 4 4.29 7.22 -3.93
N SER A 5 4.58 7.80 -5.10
CA SER A 5 4.64 7.04 -6.35
C SER A 5 5.73 5.95 -6.33
N GLU A 6 6.89 6.22 -5.74
CA GLU A 6 7.99 5.27 -5.58
C GLU A 6 7.63 4.08 -4.67
N ILE A 7 6.75 4.29 -3.70
CA ILE A 7 6.26 3.25 -2.80
C ILE A 7 5.25 2.37 -3.53
N LEU A 8 4.37 2.96 -4.35
CA LEU A 8 3.44 2.21 -5.19
C LEU A 8 4.15 1.28 -6.18
N GLU A 9 5.26 1.71 -6.78
CA GLU A 9 6.03 0.84 -7.68
C GLU A 9 6.68 -0.35 -6.92
N LYS A 10 7.15 -0.12 -5.69
CA LYS A 10 7.63 -1.21 -4.83
C LYS A 10 6.51 -2.18 -4.45
N ILE A 11 5.31 -1.68 -4.14
CA ILE A 11 4.14 -2.52 -3.88
C ILE A 11 3.76 -3.30 -5.14
N ARG A 12 3.74 -2.66 -6.32
CA ARG A 12 3.38 -3.30 -7.60
C ARG A 12 4.27 -4.48 -7.93
N THR A 13 5.58 -4.34 -7.72
CA THR A 13 6.58 -5.36 -8.06
C THR A 13 6.72 -6.46 -7.01
N SER A 14 6.30 -6.21 -5.76
CA SER A 14 6.37 -7.20 -4.68
C SER A 14 5.06 -7.95 -4.48
N THR A 15 5.01 -9.20 -4.92
CA THR A 15 3.87 -10.10 -4.66
C THR A 15 3.65 -10.35 -3.16
N GLU A 16 4.71 -10.36 -2.36
CA GLU A 16 4.59 -10.53 -0.90
C GLU A 16 3.85 -9.36 -0.26
N ILE A 17 4.20 -8.12 -0.62
CA ILE A 17 3.54 -6.92 -0.09
C ILE A 17 2.09 -6.88 -0.50
N ARG A 18 1.77 -7.17 -1.77
CA ARG A 18 0.40 -7.20 -2.26
C ARG A 18 -0.47 -8.22 -1.51
N ARG A 19 0.06 -9.43 -1.27
CA ARG A 19 -0.65 -10.46 -0.52
C ARG A 19 -0.88 -10.07 0.94
N GLU A 20 0.11 -9.46 1.58
CA GLU A 20 -0.04 -9.00 2.95
C GLU A 20 -1.07 -7.87 3.04
N LEU A 21 -1.04 -6.90 2.11
CA LEU A 21 -2.03 -5.85 2.03
C LEU A 21 -3.44 -6.40 1.77
N ALA A 22 -3.59 -7.35 0.85
CA ALA A 22 -4.88 -8.00 0.58
C ALA A 22 -5.46 -8.64 1.84
N ARG A 23 -4.62 -9.39 2.59
CA ARG A 23 -5.02 -10.03 3.84
C ARG A 23 -5.38 -9.04 4.93
N GLN A 24 -4.55 -8.01 5.14
CA GLN A 24 -4.72 -7.06 6.24
C GLN A 24 -5.87 -6.08 5.99
N LEU A 25 -6.19 -5.79 4.73
CA LEU A 25 -7.33 -4.95 4.35
C LEU A 25 -8.62 -5.75 4.11
N ASP A 26 -8.56 -7.08 4.17
CA ASP A 26 -9.67 -8.00 3.85
C ASP A 26 -10.27 -7.73 2.46
N VAL A 27 -9.40 -7.68 1.44
CA VAL A 27 -9.78 -7.41 0.05
C VAL A 27 -9.17 -8.40 -0.92
N SER A 28 -9.74 -8.47 -2.11
CA SER A 28 -9.20 -9.27 -3.20
C SER A 28 -7.90 -8.69 -3.79
N ASP A 29 -7.09 -9.56 -4.42
CA ASP A 29 -5.93 -9.13 -5.22
C ASP A 29 -6.32 -8.15 -6.33
N ALA A 30 -7.53 -8.28 -6.89
CA ALA A 30 -8.05 -7.34 -7.89
C ALA A 30 -8.28 -5.94 -7.30
N SER A 31 -8.77 -5.86 -6.06
CA SER A 31 -8.90 -4.60 -5.33
C SER A 31 -7.53 -3.97 -5.08
N ILE A 32 -6.53 -4.75 -4.67
CA ILE A 32 -5.14 -4.28 -4.52
C ILE A 32 -4.60 -3.71 -5.84
N ALA A 33 -4.80 -4.40 -6.96
CA ALA A 33 -4.39 -3.90 -8.26
C ALA A 33 -5.09 -2.58 -8.63
N ARG A 34 -6.37 -2.42 -8.28
CA ARG A 34 -7.13 -1.18 -8.46
C ARG A 34 -6.57 -0.06 -7.59
N TYR A 35 -6.27 -0.32 -6.32
CA TYR A 35 -5.71 0.68 -5.41
C TYR A 35 -4.35 1.19 -5.87
N ILE A 36 -3.46 0.30 -6.32
CA ILE A 36 -2.17 0.67 -6.91
C ILE A 36 -2.34 1.55 -8.15
N ARG A 37 -3.34 1.24 -8.99
CA ARG A 37 -3.58 1.98 -10.23
C ARG A 37 -4.16 3.37 -9.98
N ASN A 38 -5.12 3.48 -9.07
CA ASN A 38 -5.87 4.72 -8.88
C ASN A 38 -5.16 5.69 -7.94
N ASN A 39 -4.38 5.20 -6.97
CA ASN A 39 -3.77 5.99 -5.90
C ASN A 39 -4.71 7.06 -5.33
N GLU A 40 -5.89 6.61 -4.89
CA GLU A 40 -6.96 7.49 -4.46
C GLU A 40 -6.54 8.29 -3.22
N GLU A 41 -6.94 9.56 -3.20
CA GLU A 41 -6.68 10.40 -2.04
C GLU A 41 -7.49 9.90 -0.84
N ASN A 42 -6.82 9.73 0.31
CA ASN A 42 -7.40 9.14 1.52
C ASN A 42 -8.02 7.75 1.27
N GLY A 43 -7.49 7.01 0.27
CA GLY A 43 -7.95 5.67 -0.07
C GLY A 43 -7.47 4.58 0.88
N ASP A 44 -7.73 3.32 0.56
CA ASP A 44 -7.45 2.17 1.42
C ASP A 44 -5.97 2.04 1.84
N PHE A 45 -5.02 2.44 0.99
CA PHE A 45 -3.59 2.41 1.34
C PHE A 45 -3.13 3.52 2.30
N THR A 46 -3.98 4.52 2.53
CA THR A 46 -3.73 5.58 3.53
C THR A 46 -4.25 5.21 4.92
N LYS A 47 -4.94 4.08 5.05
CA LYS A 47 -5.35 3.55 6.36
C LYS A 47 -4.13 3.14 7.16
N VAL A 48 -4.18 3.36 8.47
CA VAL A 48 -3.09 3.03 9.42
C VAL A 48 -2.57 1.59 9.24
N ILE A 49 -3.46 0.63 9.01
CA ILE A 49 -3.06 -0.77 8.82
C ILE A 49 -2.22 -0.97 7.55
N ALA A 50 -2.58 -0.32 6.44
CA ALA A 50 -1.83 -0.39 5.20
C ALA A 50 -0.47 0.30 5.33
N ILE A 51 -0.44 1.48 5.96
CA ILE A 51 0.80 2.22 6.23
C ILE A 51 1.78 1.34 7.03
N LYS A 52 1.31 0.68 8.10
CA LYS A 52 2.12 -0.24 8.91
C LYS A 52 2.67 -1.41 8.10
N VAL A 53 1.84 -2.03 7.26
CA VAL A 53 2.28 -3.14 6.39
C VAL A 53 3.37 -2.66 5.42
N ILE A 54 3.15 -1.52 4.77
CA ILE A 54 4.08 -0.96 3.79
C ILE A 54 5.40 -0.58 4.46
N SER A 55 5.34 0.15 5.57
CA SER A 55 6.50 0.55 6.38
C SER A 55 7.32 -0.65 6.82
N ASN A 56 6.68 -1.67 7.39
CA ASN A 56 7.36 -2.88 7.86
C ASN A 56 7.98 -3.69 6.71
N LYS A 57 7.27 -3.86 5.59
CA LYS A 57 7.76 -4.66 4.46
C LYS A 57 8.86 -3.97 3.67
N LEU A 58 8.86 -2.64 3.62
CA LEU A 58 9.88 -1.85 2.93
C LEU A 58 11.02 -1.37 3.84
N ASN A 59 10.90 -1.60 5.14
CA ASN A 59 11.83 -1.12 6.17
C ASN A 59 12.05 0.41 6.07
N ILE A 60 10.95 1.15 6.01
CA ILE A 60 10.94 2.63 5.95
C ILE A 60 10.06 3.21 7.06
N PRO A 61 10.30 4.45 7.51
CA PRO A 61 9.41 5.15 8.44
C PRO A 61 7.97 5.31 7.91
N GLU A 62 6.96 5.26 8.79
CA GLU A 62 5.54 5.39 8.42
C GLU A 62 5.21 6.75 7.76
N ASP A 63 5.83 7.83 8.23
CA ASP A 63 5.71 9.19 7.69
C ASP A 63 6.28 9.32 6.26
N SER A 64 7.13 8.39 5.85
CA SER A 64 7.72 8.32 4.50
C SER A 64 6.82 7.59 3.49
N VAL A 65 5.72 6.98 3.93
CA VAL A 65 4.81 6.23 3.05
C VAL A 65 3.91 7.16 2.24
N LEU A 66 3.54 8.30 2.82
CA LEU A 66 2.55 9.23 2.25
C LEU A 66 3.19 10.55 1.77
N GLU A 67 2.46 11.23 0.89
CA GLU A 67 2.65 12.62 0.45
C GLU A 67 1.40 13.47 0.74
#